data_AF-A0A5K7X6U6-F1
#
_entry.id   AF-A0A5K7X6U6-F1
#
_cell.length_a   1.000
_cell.length_b   1.000
_cell.length_c   1.000
_cell.angle_alpha   90.00
_cell.angle_beta   90.00
_cell.angle_gamma   90.00
#
_symmetry.space_group_name_H-M   'P 1'
#
loop_
_entity.id
_entity.type
_entity.pdbx_description
1 polymer ?
#
loop_
_entity_poly.entity_id
_entity_poly.type
_entity_poly.pdbx_seq_one_letter_code
_entity_poly.pdbx_strand_id
1 'polypeptide(L)'
;MHRLVSGFAIVVSVTLLAQQHASAAVYPGRGITASTGNQRGLYLVLRPDTAPPLNQAKIDAIRASETLTREFFAKSSGGKLDLRYADIVDVPITLAVNPQDNQLHRPNDWWGIAENYVRSNFGLEPEAYQLNLFDVSATPEDVNQGWSGVATFPGNNLAMQTPPGPGWGQLVVDHELGHRTGAPHSSAWRLSDNGNFNPHVWDAQKKAYVEYSPTIHGLSPVAYGVELDEYGDPLSVMGNISNGTFSVHQKRVNMGWLSSGQVPDLNATGDGTYRVYAHDQLQSTLNAQANVMGVVNGYDANSRYGLTFNRNDQVFNKGVNAFQTRTDAFTLEYRAQEEGVFVYLNDGLLDLDLTGGSDRNDRRRSLQVGDRFEDIAVSPSYFVGTGAANEWAAIGAPPPTSIYQLRPSWFEFDVLAKGQDLIGSYVDVDVSTVSYVPPGDLNNDGLFNQLDVNKFVAHWRSDTSSLNRVGQWMAGDLDNSGLVDLDDASLLRTILIYSTGQSFGLTTSVPETPASMLSVIAILAVVLTQARSPLAKASITSR
;
A
#
# COMPACT_ATOMS: atom_id res chain seq x y z
N MET A 1 9.09 -47.15 43.07
CA MET A 1 7.80 -47.60 42.51
C MET A 1 7.56 -46.87 41.20
N HIS A 2 7.86 -47.55 40.09
CA HIS A 2 7.68 -47.03 38.74
C HIS A 2 6.22 -47.20 38.28
N ARG A 3 5.64 -46.16 37.69
CA ARG A 3 4.51 -46.31 36.76
C ARG A 3 4.84 -45.53 35.49
N LEU A 4 5.28 -46.29 34.48
CA LEU A 4 5.27 -45.88 33.09
C LEU A 4 3.81 -45.75 32.65
N VAL A 5 3.45 -44.59 32.11
CA VAL A 5 2.24 -44.40 31.31
C VAL A 5 2.72 -44.29 29.86
N SER A 6 2.53 -45.37 29.11
CA SER A 6 2.82 -45.46 27.68
C SER A 6 1.66 -44.82 26.91
N GLY A 7 1.85 -43.57 26.46
CA GLY A 7 0.96 -42.92 25.50
C GLY A 7 1.27 -43.41 24.09
N PHE A 8 0.39 -44.21 23.51
CA PHE A 8 0.40 -44.54 22.09
C PHE A 8 0.01 -43.29 21.29
N ALA A 9 0.98 -42.65 20.64
CA ALA A 9 0.71 -41.65 19.62
C ALA A 9 0.27 -42.37 18.33
N ILE A 10 -1.03 -42.34 18.03
CA ILE A 10 -1.53 -42.70 16.71
C ILE A 10 -1.17 -41.54 15.79
N VAL A 11 -0.08 -41.68 15.05
CA VAL A 11 0.22 -40.83 13.89
C VAL A 11 -0.77 -41.22 12.79
N VAL A 12 -1.90 -40.51 12.72
CA VAL A 12 -2.77 -40.55 11.55
C VAL A 12 -2.05 -39.77 10.45
N SER A 13 -1.33 -40.49 9.59
CA SER A 13 -0.85 -39.94 8.32
C SER A 13 -2.06 -39.67 7.44
N VAL A 14 -2.62 -38.46 7.52
CA VAL A 14 -3.56 -37.96 6.53
C VAL A 14 -2.76 -37.77 5.24
N THR A 15 -2.74 -38.80 4.39
CA THR A 15 -2.32 -38.66 3.01
C THR A 15 -3.42 -37.86 2.31
N LEU A 16 -3.33 -36.54 2.38
CA LEU A 16 -4.08 -35.64 1.49
C LEU A 16 -3.61 -35.96 0.07
N LEU A 17 -4.35 -36.85 -0.60
CA LEU A 17 -4.36 -36.92 -2.05
C LEU A 17 -4.91 -35.58 -2.54
N ALA A 18 -4.02 -34.60 -2.68
CA ALA A 18 -4.29 -33.41 -3.46
C ALA A 18 -4.70 -33.90 -4.85
N GLN A 19 -6.00 -33.88 -5.14
CA GLN A 19 -6.46 -33.88 -6.52
C GLN A 19 -5.79 -32.67 -7.15
N GLN A 20 -4.69 -32.91 -7.87
CA GLN A 20 -4.19 -31.99 -8.87
C GLN A 20 -5.31 -31.84 -9.89
N HIS A 21 -6.22 -30.91 -9.64
CA HIS A 21 -6.96 -30.30 -10.72
C HIS A 21 -5.86 -29.79 -11.66
N ALA A 22 -5.73 -30.44 -12.81
CA ALA A 22 -4.86 -29.96 -13.86
C ALA A 22 -5.39 -28.59 -14.25
N SER A 23 -4.83 -27.55 -13.63
CA SER A 23 -5.17 -26.19 -13.97
C SER A 23 -4.68 -25.97 -15.39
N ALA A 24 -5.63 -25.63 -16.26
CA ALA A 24 -5.32 -25.33 -17.64
C ALA A 24 -4.61 -23.98 -17.68
N ALA A 25 -3.41 -23.95 -18.26
CA ALA A 25 -2.68 -22.72 -18.53
C ALA A 25 -3.59 -21.68 -19.19
N VAL A 26 -3.48 -20.44 -18.73
CA VAL A 26 -4.25 -19.29 -19.22
C VAL A 26 -3.39 -18.51 -20.19
N TYR A 27 -3.88 -18.37 -21.42
CA TYR A 27 -3.24 -17.61 -22.48
C TYR A 27 -4.16 -16.48 -22.93
N PRO A 28 -3.60 -15.36 -23.40
CA PRO A 28 -4.40 -14.24 -23.87
C PRO A 28 -5.20 -14.63 -25.11
N GLY A 29 -6.45 -14.18 -25.16
CA GLY A 29 -7.28 -14.27 -26.36
C GLY A 29 -6.83 -13.32 -27.47
N ARG A 30 -7.66 -13.16 -28.50
CA ARG A 30 -7.55 -12.01 -29.42
C ARG A 30 -8.03 -10.77 -28.68
N GLY A 31 -7.10 -10.00 -28.12
CA GLY A 31 -7.44 -8.75 -27.43
C GLY A 31 -7.80 -7.66 -28.42
N ILE A 32 -8.62 -6.73 -27.94
CA ILE A 32 -9.09 -5.55 -28.68
C ILE A 32 -8.65 -4.24 -28.02
N THR A 33 -7.97 -4.31 -26.87
CA THR A 33 -7.49 -3.15 -26.11
C THR A 33 -5.97 -3.16 -25.99
N ALA A 34 -5.38 -2.01 -25.64
CA ALA A 34 -3.94 -1.89 -25.41
C ALA A 34 -3.43 -2.72 -24.21
N SER A 35 -4.31 -3.07 -23.27
CA SER A 35 -3.99 -3.82 -22.06
C SER A 35 -4.24 -5.32 -22.16
N THR A 36 -4.81 -5.84 -23.25
CA THR A 36 -5.18 -7.28 -23.34
C THR A 36 -4.84 -7.88 -24.69
N GLY A 37 -4.72 -9.21 -24.74
CA GLY A 37 -4.54 -9.98 -25.95
C GLY A 37 -3.11 -10.36 -26.30
N ASN A 38 -2.98 -11.12 -27.38
CA ASN A 38 -1.71 -11.40 -28.04
C ASN A 38 -1.37 -10.25 -28.98
N GLN A 39 -0.56 -9.32 -28.49
CA GLN A 39 -0.18 -8.08 -29.16
C GLN A 39 1.14 -8.22 -29.93
N ARG A 40 1.25 -7.44 -31.01
CA ARG A 40 2.45 -7.39 -31.86
C ARG A 40 3.14 -6.04 -31.69
N GLY A 41 4.45 -6.07 -31.46
CA GLY A 41 5.34 -4.93 -31.55
C GLY A 41 6.25 -5.01 -32.77
N LEU A 42 6.72 -3.86 -33.22
CA LEU A 42 7.81 -3.67 -34.17
C LEU A 42 9.02 -3.15 -33.39
N TYR A 43 10.17 -3.79 -33.52
CA TYR A 43 11.42 -3.34 -32.89
C TYR A 43 12.34 -2.75 -33.96
N LEU A 44 12.64 -1.46 -33.88
CA LEU A 44 13.47 -0.72 -34.83
C LEU A 44 14.83 -0.45 -34.20
N VAL A 45 15.89 -1.03 -34.75
CA VAL A 45 17.27 -0.75 -34.32
C VAL A 45 17.80 0.41 -35.15
N LEU A 46 17.86 1.59 -34.55
CA LEU A 46 18.38 2.78 -35.22
C LEU A 46 19.88 2.88 -35.00
N ARG A 47 20.61 3.03 -36.09
CA ARG A 47 22.06 3.16 -36.09
C ARG A 47 22.53 4.19 -37.12
N PRO A 48 23.71 4.79 -36.95
CA PRO A 48 24.32 5.57 -38.01
C PRO A 48 24.41 4.75 -39.30
N ASP A 49 24.13 5.36 -40.45
CA ASP A 49 24.28 4.74 -41.77
C ASP A 49 25.70 4.22 -42.05
N THR A 50 26.70 4.82 -41.39
CA THR A 50 28.11 4.40 -41.39
C THR A 50 28.43 3.23 -40.46
N ALA A 51 27.55 2.88 -39.52
CA ALA A 51 27.76 1.76 -38.61
C ALA A 51 27.47 0.41 -39.30
N PRO A 52 28.08 -0.70 -38.85
CA PRO A 52 27.76 -2.03 -39.38
C PRO A 52 26.28 -2.36 -39.25
N PRO A 53 25.70 -3.12 -40.20
CA PRO A 53 24.33 -3.61 -40.10
C PRO A 53 24.05 -4.39 -38.81
N LEU A 54 22.77 -4.45 -38.44
CA LEU A 54 22.30 -5.25 -37.31
C LEU A 54 22.77 -6.71 -37.45
N ASN A 55 23.51 -7.18 -36.45
CA ASN A 55 24.05 -8.53 -36.44
C ASN A 55 23.18 -9.50 -35.61
N GLN A 56 23.41 -10.80 -35.80
CA GLN A 56 22.64 -11.85 -35.13
C GLN A 56 22.75 -11.77 -33.60
N ALA A 57 23.92 -11.45 -33.04
CA ALA A 57 24.10 -11.37 -31.60
C ALA A 57 23.22 -10.29 -30.95
N LYS A 58 23.05 -9.14 -31.61
CA LYS A 58 22.14 -8.08 -31.15
C LYS A 58 20.67 -8.50 -31.31
N ILE A 59 20.31 -9.21 -32.39
CA ILE A 59 18.95 -9.78 -32.56
C ILE A 59 18.65 -10.75 -31.40
N ASP A 60 19.58 -11.66 -31.08
CA ASP A 60 19.41 -12.63 -30.01
C ASP A 60 19.27 -11.94 -28.64
N ALA A 61 20.01 -10.87 -28.40
CA ALA A 61 19.87 -10.05 -27.19
C ALA A 61 18.50 -9.37 -27.10
N ILE A 62 17.98 -8.82 -28.21
CA ILE A 62 16.63 -8.25 -28.27
C ILE A 62 15.57 -9.32 -27.97
N ARG A 63 15.71 -10.54 -28.53
CA ARG A 63 14.80 -11.67 -28.27
C ARG A 63 14.85 -12.17 -26.82
N ALA A 64 16.02 -12.12 -26.20
CA ALA A 64 16.16 -12.45 -24.78
C ALA A 64 15.43 -11.42 -23.90
N SER A 65 15.59 -10.11 -24.18
CA SER A 65 14.86 -9.05 -23.49
C SER A 65 13.34 -9.13 -23.73
N GLU A 66 12.92 -9.39 -24.97
CA GLU A 66 11.51 -9.65 -25.31
C GLU A 66 10.91 -10.75 -24.43
N THR A 67 11.63 -11.85 -24.21
CA THR A 67 11.16 -12.95 -23.39
C THR A 67 10.90 -12.51 -21.95
N LEU A 68 11.77 -11.68 -21.38
CA LEU A 68 11.61 -11.14 -20.03
C LEU A 68 10.38 -10.22 -19.94
N THR A 69 10.21 -9.29 -20.88
CA THR A 69 9.01 -8.43 -20.97
C THR A 69 7.74 -9.25 -21.07
N ARG A 70 7.72 -10.26 -21.96
CA ARG A 70 6.57 -11.14 -22.16
C ARG A 70 6.21 -11.89 -20.88
N GLU A 71 7.20 -12.42 -20.17
CA GLU A 71 6.97 -13.06 -18.88
C GLU A 71 6.43 -12.08 -17.84
N PHE A 72 7.00 -10.88 -17.74
CA PHE A 72 6.55 -9.85 -16.80
C PHE A 72 5.08 -9.48 -17.01
N PHE A 73 4.68 -9.19 -18.25
CA PHE A 73 3.29 -8.84 -18.57
C PHE A 73 2.34 -10.03 -18.47
N ALA A 74 2.76 -11.24 -18.83
CA ALA A 74 1.95 -12.44 -18.65
C ALA A 74 1.64 -12.68 -17.16
N LYS A 75 2.67 -12.62 -16.29
CA LYS A 75 2.52 -12.78 -14.84
C LYS A 75 1.66 -11.65 -14.25
N SER A 76 1.95 -10.40 -14.58
CA SER A 76 1.23 -9.24 -14.05
C SER A 76 -0.24 -9.20 -14.48
N SER A 77 -0.56 -9.65 -15.69
CA SER A 77 -1.92 -9.63 -16.24
C SER A 77 -2.74 -10.89 -15.93
N GLY A 78 -2.15 -11.91 -15.32
CA GLY A 78 -2.80 -13.21 -15.14
C GLY A 78 -3.05 -13.94 -16.46
N GLY A 79 -2.13 -13.79 -17.41
CA GLY A 79 -2.21 -14.38 -18.75
C GLY A 79 -3.17 -13.65 -19.69
N LYS A 80 -3.56 -12.41 -19.38
CA LYS A 80 -4.46 -11.61 -20.22
C LYS A 80 -3.74 -10.80 -21.30
N LEU A 81 -2.43 -10.61 -21.18
CA LEU A 81 -1.59 -9.86 -22.13
C LEU A 81 -0.31 -10.64 -22.45
N ASP A 82 0.03 -10.66 -23.73
CA ASP A 82 1.35 -11.02 -24.25
C ASP A 82 1.72 -10.00 -25.32
N LEU A 83 2.96 -9.52 -25.32
CA LEU A 83 3.45 -8.55 -26.30
C LEU A 83 4.75 -9.06 -26.90
N ARG A 84 4.69 -9.49 -28.16
CA ARG A 84 5.86 -10.02 -28.87
C ARG A 84 6.30 -9.08 -29.99
N TYR A 85 7.60 -8.96 -30.21
CA TYR A 85 8.15 -8.32 -31.38
C TYR A 85 7.94 -9.23 -32.58
N ALA A 86 6.94 -8.92 -33.40
CA ALA A 86 6.73 -9.71 -34.60
C ALA A 86 7.88 -9.50 -35.60
N ASP A 87 8.45 -8.30 -35.60
CA ASP A 87 9.44 -7.87 -36.57
C ASP A 87 10.55 -7.08 -35.84
N ILE A 88 11.81 -7.40 -36.14
CA ILE A 88 13.01 -6.67 -35.69
C ILE A 88 13.71 -6.18 -36.95
N VAL A 89 13.79 -4.87 -37.12
CA VAL A 89 14.27 -4.24 -38.35
C VAL A 89 15.48 -3.35 -38.08
N ASP A 90 16.44 -3.39 -39.02
CA ASP A 90 17.62 -2.53 -39.01
C ASP A 90 17.31 -1.22 -39.74
N VAL A 91 17.51 -0.09 -39.08
CA VAL A 91 17.17 1.23 -39.61
C VAL A 91 18.42 2.12 -39.62
N PRO A 92 19.16 2.16 -40.73
CA PRO A 92 20.25 3.12 -40.90
C PRO A 92 19.67 4.54 -40.97
N ILE A 93 20.22 5.45 -40.18
CA ILE A 93 19.88 6.87 -40.19
C ILE A 93 21.12 7.72 -40.41
N THR A 94 21.00 8.72 -41.28
CA THR A 94 22.04 9.73 -41.48
C THR A 94 21.97 10.73 -40.33
N LEU A 95 23.06 10.83 -39.55
CA LEU A 95 23.19 11.81 -38.48
C LEU A 95 23.48 13.21 -39.05
N ALA A 96 23.00 14.24 -38.37
CA ALA A 96 23.20 15.64 -38.73
C ALA A 96 24.03 16.36 -37.67
N VAL A 97 24.84 17.33 -38.07
CA VAL A 97 25.54 18.20 -37.12
C VAL A 97 24.51 19.12 -36.46
N ASN A 98 24.43 19.06 -35.14
CA ASN A 98 23.59 19.93 -34.34
C ASN A 98 24.27 21.30 -34.19
N PRO A 99 23.61 22.40 -34.61
CA PRO A 99 24.23 23.72 -34.58
C PRO A 99 24.43 24.29 -33.16
N GLN A 100 23.77 23.75 -32.14
CA GLN A 100 23.89 24.20 -30.75
C GLN A 100 25.17 23.69 -30.08
N ASP A 101 25.63 22.47 -30.38
CA ASP A 101 26.78 21.84 -29.72
C ASP A 101 27.87 21.33 -30.69
N ASN A 102 27.63 21.43 -31.99
CA ASN A 102 28.52 20.98 -33.07
C ASN A 102 28.86 19.47 -32.98
N GLN A 103 27.98 18.65 -32.41
CA GLN A 103 28.08 17.19 -32.40
C GLN A 103 27.13 16.56 -33.44
N LEU A 104 27.32 15.27 -33.74
CA LEU A 104 26.38 14.52 -34.58
C LEU A 104 25.18 14.10 -33.73
N HIS A 105 23.98 14.46 -34.16
CA HIS A 105 22.72 14.09 -33.54
C HIS A 105 21.82 13.39 -34.55
N ARG A 106 20.78 12.73 -34.04
CA ARG A 106 19.68 12.32 -34.90
C ARG A 106 19.04 13.57 -35.53
N PRO A 107 18.64 13.52 -36.81
CA PRO A 107 17.95 14.64 -37.43
C PRO A 107 16.61 14.91 -36.74
N ASN A 108 16.09 16.13 -36.90
CA ASN A 108 14.69 16.42 -36.55
C ASN A 108 13.77 15.42 -37.27
N ASP A 109 12.70 14.99 -36.60
CA ASP A 109 11.75 13.98 -37.13
C ASP A 109 12.42 12.64 -37.52
N TRP A 110 13.42 12.21 -36.75
CA TRP A 110 14.04 10.91 -36.97
C TRP A 110 13.05 9.73 -36.85
N TRP A 111 11.94 9.89 -36.13
CA TRP A 111 10.83 8.92 -36.10
C TRP A 111 10.17 8.77 -37.46
N GLY A 112 9.70 9.87 -38.06
CA GLY A 112 9.07 9.83 -39.38
C GLY A 112 10.02 9.28 -40.43
N ILE A 113 11.30 9.60 -40.35
CA ILE A 113 12.34 9.04 -41.23
C ILE A 113 12.46 7.52 -41.04
N ALA A 114 12.57 7.05 -39.80
CA ALA A 114 12.68 5.62 -39.49
C ALA A 114 11.45 4.83 -39.93
N GLU A 115 10.24 5.33 -39.64
CA GLU A 115 8.99 4.72 -40.06
C GLU A 115 8.86 4.67 -41.59
N ASN A 116 9.18 5.77 -42.29
CA ASN A 116 9.16 5.81 -43.76
C ASN A 116 10.19 4.86 -44.36
N TYR A 117 11.36 4.72 -43.74
CA TYR A 117 12.34 3.71 -44.10
C TYR A 117 11.74 2.30 -43.97
N VAL A 118 11.05 2.02 -42.87
CA VAL A 118 10.42 0.72 -42.64
C VAL A 118 9.32 0.43 -43.66
N ARG A 119 8.42 1.39 -43.93
CA ARG A 119 7.39 1.28 -44.97
C ARG A 119 8.01 0.99 -46.33
N SER A 120 9.06 1.73 -46.70
CA SER A 120 9.65 1.67 -48.04
C SER A 120 10.51 0.43 -48.29
N ASN A 121 11.22 -0.07 -47.26
CA ASN A 121 12.20 -1.14 -47.43
C ASN A 121 11.68 -2.52 -46.99
N PHE A 122 10.76 -2.57 -46.02
CA PHE A 122 10.21 -3.83 -45.50
C PHE A 122 8.72 -4.01 -45.82
N GLY A 123 8.03 -2.98 -46.33
CA GLY A 123 6.58 -3.04 -46.60
C GLY A 123 5.74 -3.22 -45.33
N LEU A 124 6.28 -2.86 -44.18
CA LEU A 124 5.59 -2.94 -42.88
C LEU A 124 5.00 -1.56 -42.57
N GLU A 125 3.74 -1.53 -42.11
CA GLU A 125 3.08 -0.31 -41.64
C GLU A 125 3.24 -0.19 -40.11
N PRO A 126 4.08 0.73 -39.59
CA PRO A 126 4.31 0.86 -38.14
C PRO A 126 3.03 1.07 -37.33
N GLU A 127 2.03 1.75 -37.88
CA GLU A 127 0.73 2.00 -37.25
C GLU A 127 -0.13 0.73 -37.11
N ALA A 128 0.21 -0.35 -37.82
CA ALA A 128 -0.47 -1.63 -37.67
C ALA A 128 0.00 -2.43 -36.44
N TYR A 129 1.06 -1.98 -35.76
CA TYR A 129 1.57 -2.60 -34.53
C TYR A 129 0.99 -1.94 -33.28
N GLN A 130 0.89 -2.69 -32.20
CA GLN A 130 0.48 -2.15 -30.91
C GLN A 130 1.55 -1.25 -30.27
N LEU A 131 2.81 -1.49 -30.66
CA LEU A 131 4.03 -0.83 -30.20
C LEU A 131 5.05 -0.75 -31.35
N ASN A 132 5.71 0.39 -31.50
CA ASN A 132 6.97 0.55 -32.20
C ASN A 132 8.05 0.95 -31.20
N LEU A 133 9.02 0.08 -30.95
CA LEU A 133 10.13 0.34 -30.04
C LEU A 133 11.37 0.71 -30.85
N PHE A 134 11.81 1.96 -30.71
CA PHE A 134 13.00 2.51 -31.33
C PHE A 134 14.19 2.36 -30.37
N ASP A 135 15.04 1.37 -30.63
CA ASP A 135 16.33 1.23 -29.98
C ASP A 135 17.31 2.20 -30.63
N VAL A 136 17.56 3.31 -29.94
CA VAL A 136 18.46 4.37 -30.40
C VAL A 136 19.81 4.36 -29.70
N SER A 137 20.11 3.27 -28.98
CA SER A 137 21.35 3.12 -28.19
C SER A 137 22.64 3.18 -29.01
N ALA A 138 22.57 3.00 -30.33
CA ALA A 138 23.72 3.11 -31.23
C ALA A 138 23.95 4.53 -31.77
N THR A 139 23.12 5.50 -31.37
CA THR A 139 23.23 6.92 -31.76
C THR A 139 23.48 7.80 -30.53
N PRO A 140 24.12 8.97 -30.70
CA PRO A 140 24.26 9.94 -29.61
C PRO A 140 22.90 10.34 -29.01
N GLU A 141 22.88 10.60 -27.71
CA GLU A 141 21.66 10.98 -26.97
C GLU A 141 21.21 12.38 -27.39
N ASP A 142 19.90 12.61 -27.53
CA ASP A 142 19.40 13.96 -27.78
C ASP A 142 19.43 14.71 -26.46
N VAL A 143 19.77 16.00 -26.48
CA VAL A 143 19.87 16.86 -25.27
C VAL A 143 18.60 16.86 -24.42
N ASN A 144 17.44 16.57 -25.03
CA ASN A 144 16.13 16.54 -24.36
C ASN A 144 15.59 15.12 -24.12
N GLN A 145 16.34 14.08 -24.52
CA GLN A 145 15.94 12.71 -24.21
C GLN A 145 16.22 12.48 -22.73
N GLY A 146 15.17 12.25 -21.94
CA GLY A 146 15.29 11.95 -20.52
C GLY A 146 16.22 10.75 -20.26
N TRP A 147 16.46 10.45 -18.98
CA TRP A 147 17.61 9.66 -18.51
C TRP A 147 17.78 8.26 -19.12
N SER A 148 16.81 7.68 -19.84
CA SER A 148 16.91 6.29 -20.35
C SER A 148 15.98 5.91 -21.51
N GLY A 149 14.92 6.68 -21.73
CA GLY A 149 13.90 6.48 -22.76
C GLY A 149 12.90 7.63 -22.74
N VAL A 150 12.08 7.72 -23.79
CA VAL A 150 10.96 8.67 -23.88
C VAL A 150 9.77 7.90 -24.44
N ALA A 151 8.70 7.72 -23.66
CA ALA A 151 7.38 7.48 -24.21
C ALA A 151 6.89 8.79 -24.85
N THR A 152 6.77 8.80 -26.18
CA THR A 152 6.15 9.92 -26.88
C THR A 152 4.69 9.64 -27.12
N PHE A 153 3.86 10.38 -26.37
CA PHE A 153 2.46 10.57 -26.67
C PHE A 153 2.31 11.75 -27.64
N PRO A 154 1.54 11.63 -28.74
CA PRO A 154 0.58 10.57 -29.06
C PRO A 154 1.16 9.47 -29.97
N GLY A 155 0.77 8.20 -29.75
CA GLY A 155 1.04 7.12 -30.70
C GLY A 155 1.26 5.75 -30.06
N ASN A 156 1.90 4.86 -30.82
CA ASN A 156 2.39 3.55 -30.39
C ASN A 156 3.93 3.53 -30.27
N ASN A 157 4.59 4.69 -30.28
CA ASN A 157 6.04 4.82 -30.37
C ASN A 157 6.70 4.91 -28.98
N LEU A 158 7.81 4.19 -28.82
CA LEU A 158 8.65 4.18 -27.64
C LEU A 158 10.12 4.32 -28.05
N ALA A 159 10.84 5.33 -27.57
CA ALA A 159 12.26 5.47 -27.83
C ALA A 159 13.10 5.07 -26.62
N MET A 160 14.13 4.25 -26.84
CA MET A 160 15.03 3.78 -25.80
C MET A 160 16.48 4.07 -26.11
N GLN A 161 17.16 4.77 -25.19
CA GLN A 161 18.59 5.07 -25.31
C GLN A 161 19.46 4.00 -24.65
N THR A 162 18.94 3.32 -23.61
CA THR A 162 19.65 2.20 -22.98
C THR A 162 19.48 0.93 -23.82
N PRO A 163 20.54 0.15 -24.09
CA PRO A 163 20.39 -1.13 -24.77
C PRO A 163 19.41 -2.07 -24.05
N PRO A 164 18.57 -2.82 -24.79
CA PRO A 164 17.74 -3.87 -24.21
C PRO A 164 18.62 -4.96 -23.59
N GLY A 165 18.22 -5.44 -22.41
CA GLY A 165 18.95 -6.46 -21.68
C GLY A 165 18.62 -6.47 -20.19
N PRO A 166 19.00 -7.53 -19.45
CA PRO A 166 18.70 -7.65 -18.03
C PRO A 166 19.26 -6.45 -17.26
N GLY A 167 18.44 -5.88 -16.37
CA GLY A 167 18.79 -4.69 -15.59
C GLY A 167 18.00 -3.47 -16.05
N TRP A 168 18.69 -2.34 -16.16
CA TRP A 168 18.04 -1.03 -16.32
C TRP A 168 17.27 -0.87 -17.65
N GLY A 169 17.84 -1.33 -18.77
CA GLY A 169 17.16 -1.28 -20.06
C GLY A 169 15.84 -2.05 -20.05
N GLN A 170 15.81 -3.24 -19.42
CA GLN A 170 14.59 -4.04 -19.25
C GLN A 170 13.53 -3.31 -18.42
N LEU A 171 13.94 -2.70 -17.29
CA LEU A 171 13.02 -1.93 -16.43
C LEU A 171 12.35 -0.80 -17.22
N VAL A 172 13.13 -0.07 -18.03
CA VAL A 172 12.60 1.02 -18.87
C VAL A 172 11.63 0.49 -19.92
N VAL A 173 11.92 -0.64 -20.59
CA VAL A 173 10.95 -1.27 -21.51
C VAL A 173 9.64 -1.53 -20.78
N ASP A 174 9.69 -2.21 -19.65
CA ASP A 174 8.48 -2.66 -18.94
C ASP A 174 7.69 -1.47 -18.36
N HIS A 175 8.37 -0.43 -17.88
CA HIS A 175 7.77 0.83 -17.41
C HIS A 175 7.01 1.56 -18.53
N GLU A 176 7.68 1.80 -19.65
CA GLU A 176 7.12 2.59 -20.73
C GLU A 176 6.01 1.83 -21.47
N LEU A 177 6.12 0.50 -21.55
CA LEU A 177 5.01 -0.36 -21.95
C LEU A 177 3.86 -0.32 -20.95
N GLY A 178 4.15 -0.18 -19.66
CA GLY A 178 3.16 0.07 -18.62
C GLY A 178 2.26 1.27 -18.98
N HIS A 179 2.86 2.40 -19.37
CA HIS A 179 2.11 3.55 -19.88
C HIS A 179 1.24 3.22 -21.09
N ARG A 180 1.76 2.43 -22.04
CA ARG A 180 1.00 1.99 -23.21
C ARG A 180 -0.19 1.11 -22.83
N THR A 181 -0.08 0.33 -21.74
CA THR A 181 -1.20 -0.46 -21.20
C THR A 181 -2.19 0.34 -20.35
N GLY A 182 -1.94 1.65 -20.15
CA GLY A 182 -2.82 2.57 -19.43
C GLY A 182 -2.38 2.90 -18.00
N ALA A 183 -1.20 2.44 -17.57
CA ALA A 183 -0.70 2.73 -16.22
C ALA A 183 -0.16 4.18 -16.13
N PRO A 184 -0.59 5.00 -15.16
CA PRO A 184 0.13 6.22 -14.82
C PRO A 184 1.43 5.88 -14.04
N HIS A 185 2.26 6.88 -13.77
CA HIS A 185 3.31 6.72 -12.75
C HIS A 185 2.70 6.29 -11.42
N SER A 186 3.44 5.49 -10.65
CA SER A 186 3.07 5.18 -9.28
C SER A 186 3.86 6.08 -8.34
N SER A 187 3.13 6.74 -7.45
CA SER A 187 3.68 7.75 -6.55
C SER A 187 3.74 7.23 -5.11
N ALA A 188 4.42 7.96 -4.24
CA ALA A 188 4.34 7.72 -2.80
C ALA A 188 4.07 9.02 -2.04
N TRP A 189 3.25 8.92 -1.01
CA TRP A 189 3.01 9.99 -0.05
C TRP A 189 4.14 10.00 0.97
N ARG A 190 4.93 11.07 0.99
CA ARG A 190 6.14 11.15 1.80
C ARG A 190 6.17 12.34 2.73
N LEU A 191 6.73 12.12 3.90
CA LEU A 191 7.26 13.17 4.75
C LEU A 191 8.59 13.63 4.14
N SER A 192 8.56 14.66 3.29
CA SER A 192 9.79 15.32 2.86
C SER A 192 10.18 16.39 3.89
N ASP A 193 11.16 16.08 4.74
CA ASP A 193 11.89 17.11 5.51
C ASP A 193 12.91 17.76 4.56
N ASN A 194 12.41 18.54 3.62
CA ASN A 194 13.22 19.55 2.96
C ASN A 194 13.02 20.85 3.74
N GLY A 195 14.02 21.76 3.78
CA GLY A 195 14.05 22.97 4.63
C GLY A 195 12.95 24.03 4.35
N ASN A 196 11.87 23.59 3.74
CA ASN A 196 10.79 24.28 3.07
C ASN A 196 9.41 23.70 3.48
N PHE A 197 9.33 22.52 4.10
CA PHE A 197 8.08 21.92 4.57
C PHE A 197 8.23 21.26 5.95
N ASN A 198 7.50 21.78 6.94
CA ASN A 198 7.41 21.16 8.26
C ASN A 198 6.06 20.44 8.37
N PRO A 199 6.04 19.09 8.40
CA PRO A 199 4.80 18.36 8.53
C PRO A 199 4.09 18.66 9.86
N HIS A 200 2.76 18.52 9.95
CA HIS A 200 1.98 18.76 11.18
C HIS A 200 0.99 17.63 11.50
N VAL A 201 0.82 17.27 12.77
CA VAL A 201 -0.13 16.22 13.20
C VAL A 201 -1.10 16.74 14.23
N TRP A 202 -2.29 16.11 14.32
CA TRP A 202 -3.26 16.43 15.37
C TRP A 202 -2.74 15.91 16.70
N ASP A 203 -2.49 16.81 17.65
CA ASP A 203 -2.20 16.45 19.02
C ASP A 203 -3.52 16.48 19.80
N ALA A 204 -4.05 15.29 20.10
CA ALA A 204 -5.30 15.14 20.82
C ALA A 204 -5.27 15.74 22.23
N GLN A 205 -4.10 15.76 22.90
CA GLN A 205 -3.95 16.34 24.23
C GLN A 205 -3.99 17.87 24.17
N LYS A 206 -3.32 18.46 23.17
CA LYS A 206 -3.31 19.91 22.96
C LYS A 206 -4.55 20.44 22.23
N LYS A 207 -5.35 19.55 21.64
CA LYS A 207 -6.50 19.88 20.78
C LYS A 207 -6.11 20.86 19.67
N ALA A 208 -4.94 20.66 19.08
CA ALA A 208 -4.37 21.53 18.07
C ALA A 208 -3.49 20.72 17.12
N TYR A 209 -3.30 21.22 15.91
CA TYR A 209 -2.23 20.72 15.05
C TYR A 209 -0.91 21.30 15.49
N VAL A 210 0.08 20.43 15.62
CA VAL A 210 1.43 20.77 16.02
C VAL A 210 2.41 20.26 14.99
N GLU A 211 3.57 20.87 14.93
CA GLU A 211 4.65 20.42 14.06
C GLU A 211 4.98 18.95 14.39
N TYR A 212 4.98 18.13 13.36
CA TYR A 212 5.31 16.73 13.46
C TYR A 212 6.73 16.59 13.97
N SER A 213 6.89 15.64 14.86
CA SER A 213 8.17 15.29 15.45
C SER A 213 8.14 13.79 15.63
N PRO A 214 9.04 13.04 14.96
CA PRO A 214 9.05 11.59 15.06
C PRO A 214 9.29 11.12 16.51
N THR A 215 9.97 11.94 17.32
CA THR A 215 10.22 11.65 18.75
C THR A 215 9.01 11.84 19.66
N ILE A 216 8.07 12.74 19.32
CA ILE A 216 6.93 13.10 20.18
C ILE A 216 5.66 12.38 19.74
N HIS A 217 5.42 12.35 18.43
CA HIS A 217 4.17 11.89 17.84
C HIS A 217 4.23 10.45 17.33
N GLY A 218 5.40 9.81 17.44
CA GLY A 218 5.62 8.46 16.95
C GLY A 218 5.43 8.32 15.43
N LEU A 219 5.05 7.12 15.02
CA LEU A 219 4.90 6.69 13.62
C LEU A 219 3.52 7.05 13.07
N SER A 220 3.13 8.34 13.12
CA SER A 220 1.83 8.78 12.58
C SER A 220 1.87 8.77 11.04
N PRO A 221 1.01 7.98 10.35
CA PRO A 221 1.25 7.59 8.95
C PRO A 221 1.14 8.74 7.94
N VAL A 222 0.37 9.79 8.21
CA VAL A 222 0.33 10.97 7.33
C VAL A 222 0.08 12.26 8.13
N ALA A 223 1.12 13.05 8.32
CA ALA A 223 1.00 14.42 8.81
C ALA A 223 0.46 15.35 7.70
N TYR A 224 -0.15 16.48 8.06
CA TYR A 224 -0.33 17.60 7.14
C TYR A 224 0.99 18.03 6.53
N GLY A 225 0.99 18.36 5.23
CA GLY A 225 2.19 18.82 4.52
C GLY A 225 3.05 17.70 3.94
N VAL A 226 2.52 16.47 3.78
CA VAL A 226 3.17 15.44 2.96
C VAL A 226 3.12 15.79 1.47
N GLU A 227 4.20 15.42 0.76
CA GLU A 227 4.34 15.58 -0.68
C GLU A 227 4.01 14.27 -1.39
N LEU A 228 3.36 14.36 -2.54
CA LEU A 228 3.19 13.23 -3.45
C LEU A 228 4.43 13.17 -4.34
N ASP A 229 5.37 12.30 -4.00
CA ASP A 229 6.58 12.04 -4.78
C ASP A 229 6.18 11.21 -6.01
N GLU A 230 6.16 11.85 -7.18
CA GLU A 230 5.96 11.18 -8.46
C GLU A 230 7.10 10.18 -8.68
N TYR A 231 6.78 8.95 -9.08
CA TYR A 231 7.68 7.79 -9.06
C TYR A 231 8.07 7.27 -7.67
N GLY A 232 7.49 7.78 -6.58
CA GLY A 232 7.90 7.45 -5.23
C GLY A 232 7.66 6.00 -4.79
N ASP A 233 6.84 5.21 -5.49
CA ASP A 233 6.52 3.82 -5.13
C ASP A 233 7.68 2.85 -5.48
N PRO A 234 8.39 2.28 -4.48
CA PRO A 234 9.52 1.39 -4.73
C PRO A 234 9.10 -0.05 -5.03
N LEU A 235 7.80 -0.35 -5.01
CA LEU A 235 7.24 -1.67 -5.27
C LEU A 235 6.66 -1.77 -6.68
N SER A 236 6.32 -0.65 -7.32
CA SER A 236 5.70 -0.65 -8.63
C SER A 236 6.70 -0.38 -9.76
N VAL A 237 6.60 -1.13 -10.86
CA VAL A 237 7.37 -0.86 -12.09
C VAL A 237 7.18 0.56 -12.59
N MET A 238 6.04 1.18 -12.27
CA MET A 238 5.72 2.57 -12.62
C MET A 238 6.38 3.60 -11.67
N GLY A 239 7.24 3.15 -10.75
CA GLY A 239 7.98 3.98 -9.80
C GLY A 239 9.44 4.22 -10.20
N ASN A 240 10.26 4.72 -9.28
CA ASN A 240 11.57 5.34 -9.60
C ASN A 240 12.63 4.34 -10.07
N ILE A 241 12.61 3.12 -9.53
CA ILE A 241 13.66 2.09 -9.78
C ILE A 241 13.21 0.65 -9.45
N SER A 242 11.91 0.34 -9.51
CA SER A 242 11.43 -0.98 -9.09
C SER A 242 11.32 -1.98 -10.24
N ASN A 243 11.70 -3.23 -9.97
CA ASN A 243 11.34 -4.40 -10.79
C ASN A 243 10.09 -5.11 -10.26
N GLY A 244 9.32 -4.47 -9.37
CA GLY A 244 8.07 -5.05 -8.87
C GLY A 244 6.94 -4.99 -9.90
N THR A 245 5.74 -5.39 -9.50
CA THR A 245 4.57 -5.44 -10.40
C THR A 245 3.69 -4.20 -10.24
N PHE A 246 2.76 -3.99 -11.18
CA PHE A 246 1.71 -2.98 -11.07
C PHE A 246 0.86 -3.19 -9.81
N SER A 247 0.40 -2.09 -9.20
CA SER A 247 -0.50 -2.15 -8.04
C SER A 247 -1.85 -2.77 -8.39
N VAL A 248 -2.54 -3.32 -7.39
CA VAL A 248 -3.90 -3.88 -7.51
C VAL A 248 -4.86 -2.84 -8.07
N HIS A 249 -4.69 -1.58 -7.65
CA HIS A 249 -5.50 -0.47 -8.15
C HIS A 249 -5.36 -0.33 -9.67
N GLN A 250 -4.13 -0.22 -10.18
CA GLN A 250 -3.87 -0.06 -11.62
C GLN A 250 -4.37 -1.27 -12.41
N LYS A 251 -4.12 -2.48 -11.91
CA LYS A 251 -4.60 -3.73 -12.53
C LYS A 251 -6.12 -3.77 -12.66
N ARG A 252 -6.85 -3.21 -11.71
CA ARG A 252 -8.32 -3.14 -11.72
C ARG A 252 -8.83 -1.98 -12.59
N VAL A 253 -8.40 -0.76 -12.28
CA VAL A 253 -9.02 0.48 -12.79
C VAL A 253 -8.52 0.82 -14.20
N ASN A 254 -7.22 0.71 -14.45
CA ASN A 254 -6.63 1.12 -15.72
C ASN A 254 -6.61 -0.03 -16.74
N MET A 255 -6.31 -1.26 -16.29
CA MET A 255 -5.97 -2.35 -17.20
C MET A 255 -7.08 -3.39 -17.38
N GLY A 256 -8.00 -3.51 -16.42
CA GLY A 256 -9.06 -4.54 -16.43
C GLY A 256 -8.54 -5.97 -16.20
N TRP A 257 -7.36 -6.12 -15.60
CA TRP A 257 -6.77 -7.42 -15.28
C TRP A 257 -7.37 -8.05 -14.03
N LEU A 258 -7.89 -7.25 -13.10
CA LEU A 258 -8.66 -7.70 -11.95
C LEU A 258 -10.11 -7.20 -12.03
N SER A 259 -11.05 -8.01 -11.55
CA SER A 259 -12.47 -7.64 -11.48
C SER A 259 -12.84 -6.93 -10.18
N SER A 260 -14.03 -6.33 -10.12
CA SER A 260 -14.58 -5.77 -8.87
C SER A 260 -14.86 -6.83 -7.80
N GLY A 261 -15.11 -8.09 -8.17
CA GLY A 261 -15.24 -9.18 -7.18
C GLY A 261 -13.91 -9.56 -6.53
N GLN A 262 -12.81 -9.38 -7.27
CA GLN A 262 -11.45 -9.64 -6.81
C GLN A 262 -10.83 -8.46 -6.05
N VAL A 263 -11.39 -7.26 -6.19
CA VAL A 263 -11.00 -6.04 -5.47
C VAL A 263 -12.28 -5.30 -5.03
N PRO A 264 -13.02 -5.86 -4.04
CA PRO A 264 -14.31 -5.33 -3.65
C PRO A 264 -14.20 -3.95 -2.98
N ASP A 265 -15.31 -3.22 -3.02
CA ASP A 265 -15.49 -1.95 -2.31
C ASP A 265 -16.02 -2.20 -0.90
N LEU A 266 -15.29 -1.75 0.12
CA LEU A 266 -15.66 -1.89 1.53
C LEU A 266 -16.89 -1.06 1.88
N ASN A 267 -17.18 0.03 1.15
CA ASN A 267 -18.44 0.75 1.33
C ASN A 267 -19.66 -0.10 0.95
N ALA A 268 -19.47 -1.13 0.13
CA ALA A 268 -20.53 -2.05 -0.28
C ALA A 268 -20.52 -3.37 0.51
N THR A 269 -19.35 -3.79 1.00
CA THR A 269 -19.18 -5.10 1.67
C THR A 269 -19.20 -4.99 3.19
N GLY A 270 -18.82 -3.85 3.77
CA GLY A 270 -18.88 -3.56 5.20
C GLY A 270 -17.83 -4.30 6.03
N ASP A 271 -18.11 -4.40 7.32
CA ASP A 271 -17.23 -4.98 8.33
C ASP A 271 -16.99 -6.48 8.11
N GLY A 272 -15.83 -6.95 8.57
CA GLY A 272 -15.50 -8.36 8.68
C GLY A 272 -14.03 -8.65 8.44
N THR A 273 -13.68 -9.93 8.53
CA THR A 273 -12.33 -10.41 8.25
C THR A 273 -12.18 -10.83 6.80
N TYR A 274 -11.22 -10.20 6.11
CA TYR A 274 -10.93 -10.40 4.70
C TYR A 274 -9.57 -11.07 4.51
N ARG A 275 -9.58 -12.18 3.78
CA ARG A 275 -8.35 -12.78 3.23
C ARG A 275 -7.96 -12.08 1.94
N VAL A 276 -6.78 -11.48 1.91
CA VAL A 276 -6.19 -10.77 0.76
C VAL A 276 -4.98 -11.55 0.25
N TYR A 277 -5.05 -12.06 -0.97
CA TYR A 277 -3.99 -12.85 -1.62
C TYR A 277 -2.99 -11.96 -2.36
N ALA A 278 -1.73 -12.41 -2.38
CA ALA A 278 -0.69 -11.80 -3.17
C ALA A 278 -0.98 -11.92 -4.68
N HIS A 279 -0.85 -10.82 -5.41
CA HIS A 279 -1.17 -10.76 -6.85
C HIS A 279 0.06 -10.88 -7.76
N ASP A 280 1.22 -11.22 -7.21
CA ASP A 280 2.54 -11.14 -7.85
C ASP A 280 3.31 -12.47 -7.85
N GLN A 281 2.61 -13.59 -7.60
CA GLN A 281 3.21 -14.93 -7.54
C GLN A 281 2.91 -15.83 -8.76
N LEU A 282 2.27 -15.28 -9.79
CA LEU A 282 1.89 -16.10 -10.94
C LEU A 282 3.13 -16.62 -11.68
N GLN A 283 3.06 -17.87 -12.12
CA GLN A 283 4.11 -18.51 -12.90
C GLN A 283 3.80 -18.40 -14.39
N SER A 284 4.75 -17.90 -15.19
CA SER A 284 4.61 -17.83 -16.65
C SER A 284 4.70 -19.21 -17.29
N THR A 285 4.12 -19.34 -18.49
CA THR A 285 4.25 -20.52 -19.35
C THR A 285 4.15 -20.13 -20.81
N LEU A 286 4.87 -20.85 -21.68
CA LEU A 286 4.89 -20.62 -23.12
C LEU A 286 4.07 -21.70 -23.84
N ASN A 287 3.10 -21.27 -24.65
CA ASN A 287 2.53 -22.12 -25.69
C ASN A 287 3.46 -22.10 -26.90
N ALA A 288 4.29 -23.13 -27.05
CA ALA A 288 5.30 -23.20 -28.11
C ALA A 288 4.69 -23.23 -29.52
N GLN A 289 3.53 -23.86 -29.69
CA GLN A 289 2.85 -24.00 -30.98
C GLN A 289 2.29 -22.66 -31.48
N ALA A 290 1.71 -21.86 -30.56
CA ALA A 290 1.17 -20.55 -30.89
C ALA A 290 2.22 -19.42 -30.76
N ASN A 291 3.36 -19.71 -30.12
CA ASN A 291 4.33 -18.73 -29.63
C ASN A 291 3.64 -17.60 -28.85
N VAL A 292 2.92 -17.99 -27.79
CA VAL A 292 2.18 -17.08 -26.90
C VAL A 292 2.56 -17.34 -25.46
N MET A 293 2.92 -16.27 -24.73
CA MET A 293 3.19 -16.31 -23.30
C MET A 293 1.89 -16.19 -22.52
N GLY A 294 1.77 -16.95 -21.44
CA GLY A 294 0.64 -16.94 -20.53
C GLY A 294 1.08 -17.29 -19.11
N VAL A 295 0.16 -17.78 -18.30
CA VAL A 295 0.45 -18.25 -16.93
C VAL A 295 -0.09 -19.65 -16.69
N VAL A 296 0.55 -20.40 -15.79
CA VAL A 296 0.12 -21.76 -15.42
C VAL A 296 -1.29 -21.70 -14.81
N ASN A 297 -1.51 -20.75 -13.90
CA ASN A 297 -2.80 -20.45 -13.31
C ASN A 297 -3.06 -18.94 -13.43
N GLY A 298 -4.23 -18.55 -13.92
CA GLY A 298 -4.67 -17.16 -13.85
C GLY A 298 -5.03 -16.75 -12.43
N TYR A 299 -5.44 -15.49 -12.26
CA TYR A 299 -6.03 -15.04 -11.00
C TYR A 299 -7.30 -15.85 -10.70
N ASP A 300 -7.37 -16.47 -9.52
CA ASP A 300 -8.59 -17.13 -9.04
C ASP A 300 -9.75 -16.12 -8.95
N ALA A 301 -10.90 -16.48 -9.53
CA ALA A 301 -12.04 -15.59 -9.69
C ALA A 301 -12.79 -15.29 -8.39
N ASN A 302 -12.62 -16.13 -7.36
CA ASN A 302 -13.30 -16.02 -6.07
C ASN A 302 -12.38 -15.46 -4.97
N SER A 303 -11.13 -15.17 -5.31
CA SER A 303 -10.12 -14.66 -4.39
C SER A 303 -10.05 -13.14 -4.43
N ARG A 304 -9.76 -12.55 -3.28
CA ARG A 304 -9.56 -11.10 -3.15
C ARG A 304 -8.06 -10.82 -3.21
N TYR A 305 -7.65 -9.91 -4.09
CA TYR A 305 -6.26 -9.48 -4.23
C TYR A 305 -6.01 -8.09 -3.65
N GLY A 306 -7.08 -7.39 -3.30
CA GLY A 306 -7.03 -6.16 -2.53
C GLY A 306 -8.43 -5.76 -2.06
N LEU A 307 -8.50 -4.66 -1.33
CA LEU A 307 -9.74 -4.04 -0.89
C LEU A 307 -9.70 -2.57 -1.32
N THR A 308 -10.83 -1.98 -1.69
CA THR A 308 -10.90 -0.54 -1.95
C THR A 308 -11.98 0.11 -1.10
N PHE A 309 -11.91 1.41 -0.94
CA PHE A 309 -13.07 2.21 -0.56
C PHE A 309 -12.86 3.65 -1.00
N ASN A 310 -13.97 4.35 -1.16
CA ASN A 310 -13.97 5.79 -1.36
C ASN A 310 -14.47 6.47 -0.09
N ARG A 311 -13.84 7.55 0.32
CA ARG A 311 -14.35 8.41 1.39
C ARG A 311 -14.50 9.83 0.90
N ASN A 312 -15.46 10.56 1.48
CA ASN A 312 -15.51 12.00 1.29
C ASN A 312 -14.52 12.66 2.25
N ASP A 313 -13.75 13.59 1.72
CA ASP A 313 -12.79 14.38 2.47
C ASP A 313 -12.92 15.87 2.11
N GLN A 314 -12.18 16.75 2.78
CA GLN A 314 -12.21 18.19 2.54
C GLN A 314 -10.83 18.78 2.27
N VAL A 315 -10.66 19.37 1.10
CA VAL A 315 -9.45 20.11 0.71
C VAL A 315 -9.69 21.62 0.77
N PHE A 316 -8.75 22.38 1.32
CA PHE A 316 -8.86 23.84 1.33
C PHE A 316 -8.46 24.42 -0.03
N ASN A 317 -9.40 25.08 -0.71
CA ASN A 317 -9.13 25.75 -1.97
C ASN A 317 -8.86 27.25 -1.72
N LYS A 318 -7.59 27.65 -1.89
CA LYS A 318 -7.11 29.03 -1.72
C LYS A 318 -7.81 30.01 -2.68
N GLY A 319 -8.12 29.60 -3.90
CA GLY A 319 -8.76 30.45 -4.90
C GLY A 319 -10.15 30.92 -4.49
N VAL A 320 -10.84 30.15 -3.63
CA VAL A 320 -12.15 30.51 -3.08
C VAL A 320 -12.14 30.71 -1.56
N ASN A 321 -10.97 30.59 -0.92
CA ASN A 321 -10.77 30.69 0.53
C ASN A 321 -11.76 29.84 1.34
N ALA A 322 -12.02 28.62 0.90
CA ALA A 322 -13.01 27.71 1.51
C ALA A 322 -12.61 26.23 1.36
N PHE A 323 -13.08 25.40 2.27
CA PHE A 323 -13.01 23.94 2.13
C PHE A 323 -13.97 23.46 1.04
N GLN A 324 -13.48 22.57 0.19
CA GLN A 324 -14.24 21.89 -0.86
C GLN A 324 -14.21 20.40 -0.62
N THR A 325 -15.35 19.76 -0.84
CA THR A 325 -15.45 18.30 -0.78
C THR A 325 -14.64 17.66 -1.91
N ARG A 326 -13.88 16.63 -1.58
CA ARG A 326 -13.19 15.74 -2.50
C ARG A 326 -13.55 14.30 -2.15
N THR A 327 -13.44 13.39 -3.10
CA THR A 327 -13.51 11.96 -2.84
C THR A 327 -12.10 11.39 -2.90
N ASP A 328 -11.68 10.73 -1.83
CA ASP A 328 -10.40 10.03 -1.75
C ASP A 328 -10.61 8.53 -1.92
N ALA A 329 -9.81 7.92 -2.80
CA ALA A 329 -9.83 6.50 -3.08
C ALA A 329 -8.69 5.80 -2.34
N PHE A 330 -9.04 4.81 -1.53
CA PHE A 330 -8.10 3.94 -0.83
C PHE A 330 -8.02 2.59 -1.51
N THR A 331 -6.83 2.00 -1.51
CA THR A 331 -6.62 0.60 -1.90
C THR A 331 -5.68 -0.08 -0.92
N LEU A 332 -6.12 -1.21 -0.37
CA LEU A 332 -5.30 -2.12 0.42
C LEU A 332 -4.80 -3.24 -0.49
N GLU A 333 -3.53 -3.56 -0.37
CA GLU A 333 -2.82 -4.49 -1.23
C GLU A 333 -1.87 -5.37 -0.42
N TYR A 334 -1.77 -6.64 -0.79
CA TYR A 334 -0.76 -7.55 -0.27
C TYR A 334 0.12 -8.05 -1.41
N ARG A 335 1.43 -8.13 -1.15
CA ARG A 335 2.44 -8.66 -2.06
C ARG A 335 3.19 -9.80 -1.41
N ALA A 336 3.61 -10.75 -2.23
CA ALA A 336 4.35 -11.89 -1.75
C ALA A 336 5.66 -11.50 -1.07
N GLN A 337 6.02 -12.24 -0.03
CA GLN A 337 7.26 -12.05 0.75
C GLN A 337 7.33 -10.73 1.53
N GLU A 338 6.32 -9.87 1.42
CA GLU A 338 6.22 -8.67 2.24
C GLU A 338 5.66 -9.01 3.62
N GLU A 339 6.01 -8.15 4.57
CA GLU A 339 5.70 -8.39 5.98
C GLU A 339 4.26 -8.00 6.36
N GLY A 340 3.62 -7.16 5.55
CA GLY A 340 2.30 -6.61 5.84
C GLY A 340 1.51 -6.14 4.62
N VAL A 341 0.47 -5.33 4.88
CA VAL A 341 -0.43 -4.75 3.88
C VAL A 341 0.03 -3.35 3.48
N PHE A 342 0.07 -3.06 2.19
CA PHE A 342 0.29 -1.70 1.69
C PHE A 342 -1.03 -0.97 1.54
N VAL A 343 -1.03 0.33 1.86
CA VAL A 343 -2.19 1.19 1.71
C VAL A 343 -1.85 2.28 0.70
N TYR A 344 -2.70 2.42 -0.30
CA TYR A 344 -2.61 3.44 -1.32
C TYR A 344 -3.73 4.47 -1.11
N LEU A 345 -3.41 5.76 -1.23
CA LEU A 345 -4.34 6.88 -1.26
C LEU A 345 -4.23 7.54 -2.64
N ASN A 346 -5.31 7.61 -3.41
CA ASN A 346 -5.35 8.25 -4.73
C ASN A 346 -4.14 7.85 -5.61
N ASP A 347 -3.88 6.54 -5.70
CA ASP A 347 -2.75 5.92 -6.44
C ASP A 347 -1.35 6.12 -5.87
N GLY A 348 -1.20 6.91 -4.81
CA GLY A 348 0.07 7.04 -4.09
C GLY A 348 0.18 6.05 -2.94
N LEU A 349 1.31 5.34 -2.82
CA LEU A 349 1.62 4.49 -1.67
C LEU A 349 1.75 5.36 -0.40
N LEU A 350 0.97 5.07 0.63
CA LEU A 350 1.12 5.68 1.94
C LEU A 350 2.35 5.08 2.65
N ASP A 351 3.21 5.95 3.15
CA ASP A 351 4.35 5.55 3.96
C ASP A 351 3.90 5.26 5.40
N LEU A 352 3.51 4.01 5.68
CA LEU A 352 3.02 3.61 7.01
C LEU A 352 4.15 3.22 7.98
N ASP A 353 5.38 3.03 7.49
CA ASP A 353 6.53 2.63 8.31
C ASP A 353 7.68 3.64 8.14
N LEU A 354 7.64 4.64 9.02
CA LEU A 354 8.62 5.74 9.03
C LEU A 354 10.01 5.30 9.52
N THR A 355 10.23 4.03 9.92
CA THR A 355 11.57 3.52 10.23
C THR A 355 12.46 3.46 8.98
N GLY A 356 11.86 3.55 7.79
CA GLY A 356 12.57 3.73 6.54
C GLY A 356 13.15 5.11 6.27
N GLY A 357 12.73 6.10 7.05
CA GLY A 357 13.13 7.48 6.86
C GLY A 357 12.72 8.03 5.50
N SER A 358 13.52 8.93 4.95
CA SER A 358 13.26 9.59 3.67
C SER A 358 13.83 8.84 2.46
N ASP A 359 14.34 7.61 2.62
CA ASP A 359 14.86 6.84 1.49
C ASP A 359 13.74 6.51 0.52
N ARG A 360 13.92 7.00 -0.71
CA ARG A 360 12.94 6.85 -1.76
C ARG A 360 12.71 5.39 -2.19
N ASN A 361 13.66 4.52 -1.84
CA ASN A 361 13.68 3.12 -2.26
C ASN A 361 13.29 2.16 -1.14
N ASP A 362 12.94 2.66 0.05
CA ASP A 362 12.60 1.78 1.17
C ASP A 362 11.26 1.07 0.92
N ARG A 363 11.28 -0.26 1.02
CA ARG A 363 10.12 -1.13 0.84
C ARG A 363 9.35 -1.39 2.13
N ARG A 364 9.94 -1.05 3.29
CA ARG A 364 9.29 -1.14 4.61
C ARG A 364 8.29 0.01 4.73
N ARG A 365 7.12 -0.19 4.14
CA ARG A 365 6.01 0.79 4.09
C ARG A 365 4.66 0.15 4.40
N SER A 366 4.66 -1.15 4.71
CA SER A 366 3.47 -1.94 4.96
C SER A 366 3.03 -1.87 6.42
N LEU A 367 1.73 -1.98 6.64
CA LEU A 367 1.11 -2.28 7.93
C LEU A 367 1.39 -3.73 8.33
N GLN A 368 2.24 -3.95 9.34
CA GLN A 368 2.74 -5.28 9.68
C GLN A 368 1.69 -6.14 10.39
N VAL A 369 1.92 -7.45 10.44
CA VAL A 369 1.09 -8.36 11.25
C VAL A 369 1.12 -7.92 12.72
N GLY A 370 -0.07 -7.73 13.30
CA GLY A 370 -0.27 -7.20 14.64
C GLY A 370 -0.43 -5.67 14.69
N ASP A 371 -0.13 -4.96 13.59
CA ASP A 371 -0.35 -3.53 13.51
C ASP A 371 -1.80 -3.20 13.14
N ARG A 372 -2.16 -1.96 13.46
CA ARG A 372 -3.47 -1.36 13.20
C ARG A 372 -3.32 -0.05 12.46
N PHE A 373 -4.27 0.21 11.57
CA PHE A 373 -4.39 1.47 10.85
C PHE A 373 -5.83 1.97 10.89
N GLU A 374 -6.00 3.27 11.08
CA GLU A 374 -7.31 3.93 11.02
C GLU A 374 -7.29 4.90 9.84
N ASP A 375 -8.26 4.83 8.94
CA ASP A 375 -8.27 5.77 7.82
C ASP A 375 -8.39 7.22 8.32
N ILE A 376 -9.04 7.45 9.48
CA ILE A 376 -9.17 8.78 10.06
C ILE A 376 -7.82 9.42 10.41
N ALA A 377 -6.79 8.60 10.64
CA ALA A 377 -5.43 9.06 10.88
C ALA A 377 -4.78 9.68 9.62
N VAL A 378 -5.29 9.36 8.43
CA VAL A 378 -4.89 10.03 7.19
C VAL A 378 -5.64 11.34 7.08
N SER A 379 -4.91 12.45 7.24
CA SER A 379 -5.48 13.78 7.48
C SER A 379 -6.17 14.41 6.24
N PRO A 380 -7.20 15.27 6.43
CA PRO A 380 -8.08 15.80 5.36
C PRO A 380 -7.44 16.69 4.29
N SER A 381 -6.37 17.41 4.61
CA SER A 381 -5.94 18.57 3.81
C SER A 381 -4.64 18.29 3.08
N TYR A 382 -4.80 17.69 1.91
CA TYR A 382 -3.75 17.65 0.90
C TYR A 382 -3.48 19.07 0.38
N PHE A 383 -2.22 19.49 0.39
CA PHE A 383 -1.79 20.67 -0.37
C PHE A 383 -0.83 20.18 -1.46
N VAL A 384 -1.31 20.13 -2.71
CA VAL A 384 -0.41 19.98 -3.86
C VAL A 384 0.36 21.29 -4.01
N GLY A 385 1.58 21.36 -3.49
CA GLY A 385 2.44 22.50 -3.76
C GLY A 385 3.07 22.35 -5.15
N THR A 386 2.53 23.00 -6.19
CA THR A 386 3.23 23.11 -7.49
C THR A 386 4.26 24.25 -7.50
N GLY A 387 4.64 24.79 -6.33
CA GLY A 387 5.40 26.03 -6.20
C GLY A 387 6.35 26.01 -5.01
N ALA A 388 7.42 26.80 -5.13
CA ALA A 388 8.52 26.88 -4.17
C ALA A 388 8.06 27.01 -2.71
N ALA A 389 8.31 25.95 -1.95
CA ALA A 389 9.06 25.91 -0.70
C ALA A 389 8.70 26.77 0.53
N ASN A 390 7.95 27.88 0.44
CA ASN A 390 7.90 28.84 1.56
C ASN A 390 6.48 29.19 2.01
N GLU A 391 5.46 28.45 1.54
CA GLU A 391 4.09 28.95 1.61
C GLU A 391 3.23 28.38 2.75
N TRP A 392 3.71 27.47 3.62
CA TRP A 392 2.83 26.85 4.63
C TRP A 392 2.16 27.89 5.58
N ALA A 393 2.92 28.90 6.03
CA ALA A 393 2.40 30.02 6.81
C ALA A 393 1.57 31.04 6.00
N ALA A 394 1.66 31.02 4.66
CA ALA A 394 0.96 31.93 3.74
C ALA A 394 -0.28 31.30 3.06
N ILE A 395 -0.46 29.97 3.15
CA ILE A 395 -1.62 29.21 2.63
C ILE A 395 -2.64 28.89 3.74
N GLY A 396 -2.33 29.24 5.00
CA GLY A 396 -3.01 28.83 6.23
C GLY A 396 -4.55 28.77 6.18
N ALA A 397 -5.07 27.59 5.86
CA ALA A 397 -6.41 27.21 6.26
C ALA A 397 -6.45 27.18 7.81
N PRO A 398 -7.54 27.60 8.46
CA PRO A 398 -7.69 27.36 9.89
C PRO A 398 -7.68 25.84 10.13
N PRO A 399 -6.90 25.34 11.11
CA PRO A 399 -6.93 23.93 11.46
C PRO A 399 -8.37 23.54 11.82
N PRO A 400 -8.87 22.37 11.37
CA PRO A 400 -10.16 21.90 11.85
C PRO A 400 -10.11 21.72 13.36
N THR A 401 -11.19 22.14 14.04
CA THR A 401 -11.33 22.08 15.50
C THR A 401 -11.38 20.65 16.04
N SER A 402 -11.71 19.67 15.19
CA SER A 402 -11.64 18.25 15.47
C SER A 402 -11.72 17.45 14.15
N ILE A 403 -10.93 16.38 14.02
CA ILE A 403 -10.99 15.46 12.87
C ILE A 403 -12.34 14.73 12.77
N TYR A 404 -12.98 14.48 13.91
CA TYR A 404 -14.26 13.77 13.99
C TYR A 404 -15.45 14.60 13.51
N GLN A 405 -15.32 15.93 13.50
CA GLN A 405 -16.33 16.82 12.91
C GLN A 405 -16.35 16.74 11.39
N LEU A 406 -15.19 16.41 10.79
CA LEU A 406 -15.08 16.24 9.35
C LEU A 406 -15.51 14.84 8.91
N ARG A 407 -15.23 13.83 9.75
CA ARG A 407 -15.51 12.43 9.48
C ARG A 407 -16.15 11.76 10.71
N PRO A 408 -17.49 11.69 10.78
CA PRO A 408 -18.19 11.03 11.88
C PRO A 408 -18.14 9.50 11.77
N SER A 409 -17.56 8.94 10.72
CA SER A 409 -17.29 7.51 10.60
C SER A 409 -16.05 7.26 9.74
N TRP A 410 -15.33 6.17 10.02
CA TRP A 410 -14.11 5.75 9.32
C TRP A 410 -13.95 4.22 9.38
N PHE A 411 -13.08 3.68 8.53
CA PHE A 411 -12.63 2.30 8.62
C PHE A 411 -11.38 2.18 9.49
N GLU A 412 -11.34 1.09 10.25
CA GLU A 412 -10.16 0.59 10.95
C GLU A 412 -9.77 -0.76 10.36
N PHE A 413 -8.46 -1.00 10.34
CA PHE A 413 -7.82 -2.16 9.74
C PHE A 413 -6.84 -2.76 10.73
N ASP A 414 -7.04 -4.03 11.07
CA ASP A 414 -6.14 -4.82 11.90
C ASP A 414 -5.54 -5.95 11.07
N VAL A 415 -4.21 -6.01 10.96
CA VAL A 415 -3.54 -7.06 10.18
C VAL A 415 -3.31 -8.26 11.07
N LEU A 416 -4.05 -9.34 10.86
CA LEU A 416 -4.13 -10.44 11.83
C LEU A 416 -3.01 -11.46 11.66
N ALA A 417 -2.85 -12.01 10.46
CA ALA A 417 -1.92 -13.11 10.19
C ALA A 417 -1.61 -13.26 8.71
N LYS A 418 -0.44 -13.80 8.41
CA LYS A 418 -0.07 -14.28 7.07
C LYS A 418 -0.23 -15.79 6.96
N GLY A 419 -0.44 -16.27 5.74
CA GLY A 419 -0.46 -17.69 5.44
C GLY A 419 -0.19 -17.99 3.97
N GLN A 420 -0.27 -19.27 3.61
CA GLN A 420 -0.14 -19.74 2.24
C GLN A 420 -1.03 -20.97 2.03
N ASP A 421 -1.72 -21.02 0.90
CA ASP A 421 -2.50 -22.18 0.48
C ASP A 421 -2.30 -22.48 -1.01
N LEU A 422 -3.22 -23.23 -1.63
CA LEU A 422 -3.14 -23.63 -3.04
C LEU A 422 -3.32 -22.45 -4.01
N ILE A 423 -3.89 -21.33 -3.58
CA ILE A 423 -4.11 -20.14 -4.39
C ILE A 423 -2.84 -19.28 -4.36
N GLY A 424 -2.25 -19.10 -3.19
CA GLY A 424 -1.01 -18.37 -3.01
C GLY A 424 -0.77 -17.96 -1.56
N SER A 425 0.20 -17.06 -1.34
CA SER A 425 0.35 -16.39 -0.04
C SER A 425 -0.76 -15.38 0.17
N TYR A 426 -1.20 -15.23 1.41
CA TYR A 426 -2.24 -14.29 1.79
C TYR A 426 -1.95 -13.62 3.13
N VAL A 427 -2.69 -12.55 3.38
CA VAL A 427 -2.81 -11.89 4.68
C VAL A 427 -4.29 -11.75 5.05
N ASP A 428 -4.63 -12.05 6.30
CA ASP A 428 -5.97 -11.86 6.86
C ASP A 428 -6.02 -10.46 7.52
N VAL A 429 -6.99 -9.64 7.13
CA VAL A 429 -7.19 -8.26 7.60
C VAL A 429 -8.59 -8.16 8.20
N ASP A 430 -8.70 -7.76 9.45
CA ASP A 430 -9.99 -7.39 10.03
C ASP A 430 -10.32 -5.94 9.68
N VAL A 431 -11.55 -5.71 9.23
CA VAL A 431 -12.05 -4.39 8.85
C VAL A 431 -13.26 -4.07 9.68
N SER A 432 -13.24 -2.93 10.36
CA SER A 432 -14.36 -2.45 11.18
C SER A 432 -14.71 -1.01 10.82
N THR A 433 -16.00 -0.71 10.72
CA THR A 433 -16.50 0.66 10.60
C THR A 433 -16.67 1.24 12.00
N VAL A 434 -15.96 2.32 12.28
CA VAL A 434 -16.11 3.08 13.51
C VAL A 434 -16.91 4.33 13.24
N SER A 435 -17.96 4.55 14.02
CA SER A 435 -18.65 5.83 14.06
C SER A 435 -18.14 6.62 15.27
N TYR A 436 -17.87 7.91 15.08
CA TYR A 436 -17.57 8.81 16.17
C TYR A 436 -18.74 8.83 17.14
N VAL A 437 -18.53 8.17 18.27
CA VAL A 437 -19.30 8.37 19.48
C VAL A 437 -18.40 9.22 20.37
N PRO A 438 -18.82 10.42 20.80
CA PRO A 438 -18.02 11.19 21.75
C PRO A 438 -17.66 10.30 22.94
N PRO A 439 -16.36 10.11 23.26
CA PRO A 439 -15.97 9.25 24.38
C PRO A 439 -16.75 9.64 25.64
N GLY A 440 -17.45 8.67 26.24
CA GLY A 440 -18.30 8.86 27.41
C GLY A 440 -19.81 9.07 27.16
N ASP A 441 -20.25 9.20 25.91
CA ASP A 441 -21.67 9.11 25.48
C ASP A 441 -21.98 7.64 25.14
N LEU A 442 -22.01 6.79 26.16
CA LEU A 442 -22.06 5.32 26.02
C LEU A 442 -23.41 4.82 25.49
N ASN A 443 -24.46 5.63 25.57
CA ASN A 443 -25.76 5.32 24.98
C ASN A 443 -25.98 5.97 23.59
N ASN A 444 -25.01 6.77 23.12
CA ASN A 444 -25.02 7.46 21.82
C ASN A 444 -26.27 8.32 21.61
N ASP A 445 -26.72 9.04 22.66
CA ASP A 445 -27.86 9.95 22.61
C ASP A 445 -27.46 11.42 22.39
N GLY A 446 -26.16 11.70 22.33
CA GLY A 446 -25.57 13.03 22.17
C GLY A 446 -25.42 13.81 23.47
N LEU A 447 -25.79 13.25 24.62
CA LEU A 447 -25.79 13.90 25.93
C LEU A 447 -25.00 13.11 26.96
N PHE A 448 -23.90 13.66 27.47
CA PHE A 448 -23.21 13.07 28.61
C PHE A 448 -24.05 13.18 29.89
N ASN A 449 -24.58 12.08 30.39
CA ASN A 449 -25.51 12.07 31.51
C ASN A 449 -25.49 10.76 32.33
N GLN A 450 -26.44 10.60 33.26
CA GLN A 450 -26.52 9.43 34.15
C GLN A 450 -26.80 8.12 33.39
N LEU A 451 -27.40 8.17 32.20
CA LEU A 451 -27.63 7.01 31.36
C LEU A 451 -26.32 6.40 30.87
N ASP A 452 -25.30 7.21 30.61
CA ASP A 452 -23.95 6.72 30.27
C ASP A 452 -23.30 6.02 31.44
N VAL A 453 -23.41 6.61 32.64
CA VAL A 453 -22.91 5.97 33.87
C VAL A 453 -23.60 4.63 34.09
N ASN A 454 -24.92 4.54 33.84
CA ASN A 454 -25.65 3.29 33.98
C ASN A 454 -25.18 2.24 32.96
N LYS A 455 -24.86 2.65 31.73
CA LYS A 455 -24.26 1.79 30.70
C LYS A 455 -22.89 1.28 31.14
N PHE A 456 -22.02 2.17 31.59
CA PHE A 456 -20.70 1.82 32.12
C PHE A 456 -20.79 0.78 33.23
N VAL A 457 -21.63 1.04 34.24
CA VAL A 457 -21.83 0.12 35.39
C VAL A 457 -22.37 -1.24 34.94
N ALA A 458 -23.24 -1.28 33.92
CA ALA A 458 -23.78 -2.53 33.40
C ALA A 458 -22.70 -3.43 32.76
N HIS A 459 -21.59 -2.84 32.32
CA HIS A 459 -20.45 -3.51 31.70
C HIS A 459 -19.21 -3.53 32.59
N TRP A 460 -19.30 -3.09 33.85
CA TRP A 460 -18.17 -3.06 34.78
C TRP A 460 -17.49 -4.44 34.90
N ARG A 461 -16.17 -4.46 34.67
CA ARG A 461 -15.30 -5.66 34.61
C ARG A 461 -15.69 -6.67 33.55
N SER A 462 -16.45 -6.28 32.54
CA SER A 462 -16.69 -7.13 31.38
C SER A 462 -15.45 -7.17 30.49
N ASP A 463 -15.12 -8.36 30.00
CA ASP A 463 -14.10 -8.57 28.97
C ASP A 463 -14.70 -8.14 27.63
N THR A 464 -14.11 -7.11 27.05
CA THR A 464 -14.50 -6.46 25.80
C THR A 464 -13.51 -6.78 24.67
N SER A 465 -12.51 -7.64 24.92
CA SER A 465 -11.47 -7.99 23.94
C SER A 465 -12.01 -8.64 22.67
N SER A 466 -13.21 -9.22 22.71
CA SER A 466 -13.90 -9.78 21.54
C SER A 466 -14.77 -8.78 20.79
N LEU A 467 -14.97 -7.58 21.32
CA LEU A 467 -15.74 -6.52 20.67
C LEU A 467 -14.83 -5.69 19.76
N ASN A 468 -15.39 -5.15 18.68
CA ASN A 468 -14.70 -4.09 17.94
C ASN A 468 -14.61 -2.82 18.79
N ARG A 469 -13.84 -1.82 18.34
CA ARG A 469 -13.56 -0.62 19.15
C ARG A 469 -14.80 0.16 19.55
N VAL A 470 -15.76 0.34 18.65
CA VAL A 470 -17.04 0.99 18.99
C VAL A 470 -17.75 0.20 20.07
N GLY A 471 -17.78 -1.13 19.96
CA GLY A 471 -18.34 -2.00 20.97
C GLY A 471 -17.62 -1.90 22.32
N GLN A 472 -16.29 -1.81 22.32
CA GLN A 472 -15.48 -1.54 23.51
C GLN A 472 -15.87 -0.20 24.14
N TRP A 473 -15.86 0.89 23.36
CA TRP A 473 -16.26 2.21 23.82
C TRP A 473 -17.69 2.25 24.35
N MET A 474 -18.66 1.69 23.64
CA MET A 474 -20.06 1.64 24.07
C MET A 474 -20.28 0.75 25.30
N ALA A 475 -19.42 -0.25 25.50
CA ALA A 475 -19.36 -1.03 26.73
C ALA A 475 -18.65 -0.27 27.87
N GLY A 476 -17.97 0.84 27.58
CA GLY A 476 -17.28 1.65 28.58
C GLY A 476 -15.80 1.33 28.75
N ASP A 477 -15.20 0.52 27.88
CA ASP A 477 -13.75 0.32 27.80
C ASP A 477 -13.16 1.50 26.99
N LEU A 478 -12.89 2.59 27.69
CA LEU A 478 -12.52 3.90 27.14
C LEU A 478 -11.03 4.01 26.81
N ASP A 479 -10.18 3.18 27.42
CA ASP A 479 -8.76 3.08 27.10
C ASP A 479 -8.41 1.94 26.11
N ASN A 480 -9.37 1.09 25.77
CA ASN A 480 -9.24 -0.09 24.89
C ASN A 480 -8.29 -1.14 25.46
N SER A 481 -8.25 -1.31 26.77
CA SER A 481 -7.49 -2.38 27.44
C SER A 481 -8.10 -3.78 27.23
N GLY A 482 -9.33 -3.85 26.69
CA GLY A 482 -10.10 -5.09 26.56
C GLY A 482 -10.85 -5.44 27.85
N LEU A 483 -10.87 -4.54 28.83
CA LEU A 483 -11.57 -4.72 30.11
C LEU A 483 -12.15 -3.38 30.57
N VAL A 484 -13.43 -3.35 30.93
CA VAL A 484 -14.04 -2.15 31.54
C VAL A 484 -13.64 -2.05 33.01
N ASP A 485 -12.76 -1.13 33.37
CA ASP A 485 -12.21 -1.07 34.73
C ASP A 485 -12.08 0.35 35.34
N LEU A 486 -11.31 0.46 36.42
CA LEU A 486 -11.19 1.70 37.19
C LEU A 486 -10.53 2.83 36.39
N ASP A 487 -9.62 2.49 35.47
CA ASP A 487 -8.96 3.46 34.63
C ASP A 487 -9.99 4.08 33.66
N ASP A 488 -10.88 3.27 33.10
CA ASP A 488 -12.02 3.76 32.30
C ASP A 488 -13.01 4.58 33.12
N ALA A 489 -13.30 4.17 34.36
CA ALA A 489 -14.18 4.93 35.24
C ALA A 489 -13.63 6.34 35.51
N SER A 490 -12.30 6.45 35.65
CA SER A 490 -11.59 7.72 35.79
C SER A 490 -11.69 8.59 34.54
N LEU A 491 -11.56 7.97 33.35
CA LEU A 491 -11.76 8.64 32.06
C LEU A 491 -13.20 9.16 31.92
N LEU A 492 -14.20 8.32 32.17
CA LEU A 492 -15.62 8.67 32.10
C LEU A 492 -15.97 9.81 33.07
N ARG A 493 -15.44 9.75 34.30
CA ARG A 493 -15.61 10.82 35.29
C ARG A 493 -15.01 12.13 34.81
N THR A 494 -13.83 12.09 34.20
CA THR A 494 -13.17 13.27 33.66
C THR A 494 -14.03 13.90 32.57
N ILE A 495 -14.52 13.10 31.62
CA ILE A 495 -15.42 13.54 30.55
C ILE A 495 -16.66 14.23 31.12
N LEU A 496 -17.37 13.60 32.06
CA LEU A 496 -18.60 14.13 32.63
C LEU A 496 -18.40 15.44 33.38
N ILE A 497 -17.30 15.58 34.13
CA ILE A 497 -16.94 16.84 34.80
C ILE A 497 -16.72 17.95 33.78
N TYR A 498 -16.02 17.66 32.69
CA TYR A 498 -15.75 18.65 31.65
C TYR A 498 -16.98 19.02 30.82
N SER A 499 -17.87 18.07 30.55
CA SER A 499 -19.03 18.30 29.68
C SER A 499 -20.24 18.89 30.42
N THR A 500 -20.45 18.53 31.68
CA THR A 500 -21.66 18.91 32.44
C THR A 500 -21.37 19.74 33.70
N GLY A 501 -20.12 19.83 34.13
CA GLY A 501 -19.76 20.37 35.45
C GLY A 501 -20.15 19.45 36.61
N GLN A 502 -20.69 18.27 36.35
CA GLN A 502 -21.07 17.30 37.37
C GLN A 502 -19.98 16.23 37.55
N SER A 503 -19.62 15.97 38.80
CA SER A 503 -18.95 14.72 39.19
C SER A 503 -20.02 13.80 39.77
N PHE A 504 -20.14 12.58 39.27
CA PHE A 504 -20.88 11.55 39.99
C PHE A 504 -20.00 10.95 41.10
N GLY A 505 -20.63 10.46 42.16
CA GLY A 505 -19.96 9.68 43.19
C GLY A 505 -19.74 8.26 42.68
N LEU A 506 -18.55 7.95 42.17
CA LEU A 506 -18.15 6.59 41.79
C LEU A 506 -18.36 5.57 42.93
N THR A 507 -18.33 6.05 44.18
CA THR A 507 -18.34 5.26 45.41
C THR A 507 -19.63 4.50 45.72
N THR A 508 -20.73 4.71 44.99
CA THR A 508 -22.00 3.96 45.22
C THR A 508 -22.39 3.01 44.09
N SER A 509 -21.82 3.17 42.89
CA SER A 509 -22.31 2.53 41.66
C SER A 509 -21.28 1.61 41.02
N VAL A 510 -19.99 1.90 41.22
CA VAL A 510 -18.88 1.04 40.80
C VAL A 510 -18.39 0.33 42.06
N PRO A 511 -18.50 -1.02 42.16
CA PRO A 511 -18.00 -1.72 43.32
C PRO A 511 -16.48 -1.58 43.38
N GLU A 512 -16.01 -0.61 44.17
CA GLU A 512 -14.64 -0.60 44.64
C GLU A 512 -14.37 -1.96 45.30
N THR A 513 -13.17 -2.49 45.11
CA THR A 513 -12.68 -3.58 45.96
C THR A 513 -12.97 -3.15 47.39
N PRO A 514 -13.83 -3.86 48.16
CA PRO A 514 -14.32 -3.34 49.42
C PRO A 514 -13.14 -2.85 50.25
N ALA A 515 -13.18 -1.65 50.81
CA ALA A 515 -12.10 -1.17 51.68
C ALA A 515 -11.80 -2.17 52.81
N SER A 516 -12.77 -3.03 53.16
CA SER A 516 -12.59 -4.20 54.02
C SER A 516 -11.64 -5.27 53.47
N MET A 517 -11.60 -5.53 52.16
CA MET A 517 -10.64 -6.43 51.52
C MET A 517 -9.22 -5.86 51.52
N LEU A 518 -9.04 -4.56 51.25
CA LEU A 518 -7.74 -3.89 51.41
C LEU A 518 -7.28 -3.88 52.87
N SER A 519 -8.22 -3.70 53.81
CA SER A 519 -7.94 -3.82 55.25
C SER A 519 -7.52 -5.23 55.62
N VAL A 520 -8.16 -6.27 55.07
CA VAL A 520 -7.81 -7.68 55.31
C VAL A 520 -6.43 -8.02 54.72
N ILE A 521 -6.09 -7.52 53.52
CA ILE A 521 -4.76 -7.71 52.92
C ILE A 521 -3.68 -6.97 53.74
N ALA A 522 -3.95 -5.75 54.19
CA ALA A 522 -3.05 -5.00 55.06
C ALA A 522 -2.86 -5.69 56.43
N ILE A 523 -3.94 -6.22 57.02
CA ILE A 523 -3.89 -7.01 58.26
C ILE A 523 -3.09 -8.30 58.05
N LEU A 524 -3.31 -9.02 56.95
CA LEU A 524 -2.55 -10.23 56.60
C LEU A 524 -1.05 -9.92 56.38
N ALA A 525 -0.72 -8.81 55.72
CA ALA A 525 0.66 -8.37 55.53
C ALA A 525 1.34 -8.00 56.86
N VAL A 526 0.62 -7.35 57.78
CA VAL A 526 1.10 -7.04 59.14
C VAL A 526 1.26 -8.31 59.98
N VAL A 527 0.33 -9.27 59.90
CA VAL A 527 0.41 -10.55 60.61
C VAL A 527 1.57 -11.39 60.08
N LEU A 528 1.79 -11.43 58.76
CA LEU A 528 2.88 -12.18 58.14
C LEU A 528 4.27 -11.55 58.39
N THR A 529 4.35 -10.22 58.52
CA THR A 529 5.60 -9.53 58.91
C THR A 529 5.89 -9.67 60.41
N GLN A 530 4.87 -9.70 61.27
CA GLN A 530 5.04 -9.99 62.70
C GLN A 530 5.37 -11.47 62.98
N ALA A 531 4.87 -12.40 62.16
CA ALA A 531 5.23 -13.83 62.22
C ALA A 531 6.69 -14.11 61.78
N ARG A 532 7.40 -13.12 61.23
CA ARG A 532 8.83 -13.18 60.87
C ARG A 532 9.74 -12.49 61.90
N SER A 533 9.37 -12.46 63.18
CA SER A 533 10.34 -12.11 64.23
C SER A 533 11.22 -13.33 64.58
N PRO A 534 12.56 -13.19 64.61
CA PRO A 534 13.48 -14.33 64.59
C PRO A 534 13.56 -15.06 65.93
N LEU A 535 13.24 -16.36 65.88
CA LEU A 535 13.85 -17.35 66.77
C LEU A 535 15.38 -17.32 66.59
N ALA A 536 16.07 -17.37 67.72
CA ALA A 536 17.50 -17.65 67.93
C ALA A 536 18.50 -16.47 67.99
N LYS A 537 18.63 -15.90 69.20
CA LYS A 537 19.96 -15.63 69.79
C LYS A 537 20.22 -16.70 70.86
N ALA A 538 20.82 -17.81 70.45
CA ALA A 538 21.46 -18.73 71.39
C ALA A 538 22.84 -18.16 71.73
N SER A 539 23.08 -17.90 73.02
CA SER A 539 24.40 -17.52 73.52
C SER A 539 25.29 -18.77 73.56
N ILE A 540 26.45 -18.69 72.92
CA ILE A 540 27.60 -19.56 73.20
C ILE A 540 28.60 -18.66 73.90
N THR A 541 28.69 -18.79 75.22
CA THR A 541 29.76 -18.23 76.04
C THR A 541 30.91 -19.23 76.06
N SER A 542 32.09 -18.77 75.66
CA SER A 542 33.37 -19.38 76.03
C SER A 542 34.16 -18.38 76.87
N ARG A 543 34.54 -18.86 78.06
CA ARG A 543 35.29 -18.26 79.17
C ARG A 543 34.49 -17.48 80.20
#